data_AF-A0A2E5L0G4-F1
#
_entry.id   AF-A0A2E5L0G4-F1
#
_cell.length_a   1.000
_cell.length_b   1.000
_cell.length_c   1.000
_cell.angle_alpha   90.00
_cell.angle_beta   90.00
_cell.angle_gamma   90.00
#
_symmetry.space_group_name_H-M   'P 1'
#
loop_
_entity.id
_entity.type
_entity.pdbx_description
1 polymer ?
#
loop_
_entity_poly.entity_id
_entity_poly.type
_entity_poly.pdbx_seq_one_letter_code
_entity_poly.pdbx_strand_id
1 'polypeptide(L)'
;MINAEGPLDWHDVSFRRGACAEENLVQLPEGKYANAISTACDDLNDIQQRYSGDCFRAASCNVSDIAKQEITATMNLVWDAFSDAGFVLPYEVIEEGLP
;
A
#
# COMPACT_ATOMS: atom_id res chain seq x y z
N MET A 1 -9.20 6.67 29.38
CA MET A 1 -7.87 6.56 28.74
C MET A 1 -7.70 5.12 28.34
N ILE A 2 -7.74 4.82 27.04
CA ILE A 2 -7.43 3.49 26.53
C ILE A 2 -5.91 3.45 26.43
N ASN A 3 -5.27 2.68 27.31
CA ASN A 3 -3.86 2.35 27.19
C ASN A 3 -3.73 1.37 26.03
N ALA A 4 -3.30 1.86 24.87
CA ALA A 4 -2.89 0.99 23.77
C ALA A 4 -1.50 0.42 24.10
N GLU A 5 -1.47 -0.67 24.86
CA GLU A 5 -0.36 -1.62 24.77
C GLU A 5 -0.48 -2.25 23.38
N GLY A 6 0.48 -1.96 22.49
CA GLY A 6 0.37 -2.25 21.06
C GLY A 6 -0.04 -3.70 20.77
N PRO A 7 -0.79 -3.97 19.69
CA PRO A 7 -1.27 -5.32 19.41
C PRO A 7 -0.08 -6.27 19.20
N LEU A 8 -0.14 -7.42 19.87
CA LEU A 8 0.87 -8.49 19.90
C LEU A 8 1.22 -9.09 18.52
N ASP A 9 0.58 -8.66 17.43
CA ASP A 9 0.69 -9.24 16.08
C ASP A 9 0.99 -8.20 14.97
N TRP A 10 1.62 -7.05 15.29
CA TRP A 10 2.07 -6.16 14.22
C TRP A 10 3.23 -6.79 13.44
N HIS A 11 2.90 -7.36 12.29
CA HIS A 11 3.87 -7.81 11.31
C HIS A 11 4.12 -6.70 10.27
N ASP A 12 5.40 -6.48 9.99
CA ASP A 12 5.87 -5.74 8.82
C ASP A 12 5.12 -6.22 7.57
N VAL A 13 4.60 -5.27 6.78
CA VAL A 13 4.05 -5.57 5.46
C VAL A 13 5.22 -5.87 4.53
N SER A 14 5.23 -7.08 3.98
CA SER A 14 6.30 -7.48 3.06
C SER A 14 5.87 -7.27 1.61
N PHE A 15 6.39 -6.23 0.96
CA PHE A 15 6.21 -5.97 -0.48
C PHE A 15 7.06 -6.88 -1.39
N ARG A 16 7.57 -7.99 -0.86
CA ARG A 16 8.23 -9.09 -1.62
C ARG A 16 7.56 -10.45 -1.45
N ARG A 17 6.46 -10.51 -0.70
CA ARG A 17 5.73 -11.76 -0.38
C ARG A 17 4.24 -11.53 -0.61
N GLY A 18 3.46 -12.60 -0.49
CA GLY A 18 2.01 -12.53 -0.71
C GLY A 18 1.73 -12.01 -2.11
N ALA A 19 0.88 -10.99 -2.24
CA ALA A 19 0.50 -10.42 -3.53
C ALA A 19 1.69 -9.88 -4.35
N CYS A 20 2.75 -9.38 -3.69
CA CYS A 20 3.95 -8.86 -4.34
C CYS A 20 5.06 -9.91 -4.52
N ALA A 21 4.78 -11.19 -4.28
CA ALA A 21 5.74 -12.24 -4.61
C ALA A 21 5.85 -12.39 -6.13
N GLU A 22 7.06 -12.59 -6.66
CA GLU A 22 7.32 -12.69 -8.10
C GLU A 22 6.42 -13.75 -8.75
N GLU A 23 6.28 -14.92 -8.11
CA GLU A 23 5.42 -16.01 -8.55
C GLU A 23 3.92 -15.65 -8.63
N ASN A 24 3.47 -14.65 -7.88
CA ASN A 24 2.10 -14.16 -7.90
C ASN A 24 1.92 -13.01 -8.90
N LEU A 25 2.94 -12.16 -9.06
CA LEU A 25 2.92 -11.08 -10.04
C LEU A 25 2.88 -11.62 -11.48
N VAL A 26 3.61 -12.71 -11.78
CA VAL A 26 3.57 -13.34 -13.12
C VAL A 26 2.21 -13.96 -13.49
N GLN A 27 1.32 -14.14 -12.52
CA GLN A 27 -0.05 -14.62 -12.76
C GLN A 27 -0.99 -13.49 -13.19
N LEU A 28 -0.56 -12.22 -13.06
CA LEU A 28 -1.35 -11.09 -13.53
C LEU A 28 -1.41 -11.08 -15.06
N PRO A 29 -2.57 -10.75 -15.65
CA PRO A 29 -2.67 -10.61 -17.10
C PRO A 29 -1.74 -9.49 -17.59
N GLU A 30 -0.96 -9.76 -18.63
CA GLU A 30 -0.06 -8.78 -19.23
C GLU A 30 -0.80 -7.48 -19.58
N GLY A 31 -0.18 -6.35 -19.29
CA GLY A 31 -0.73 -5.04 -19.62
C GLY A 31 -0.37 -3.97 -18.60
N LYS A 32 -0.97 -2.78 -18.78
CA LYS A 32 -0.72 -1.60 -17.94
C LYS A 32 -0.94 -1.89 -16.45
N TYR A 33 -1.90 -2.77 -16.14
CA TYR A 33 -2.24 -3.19 -14.79
C TYR A 33 -1.13 -4.00 -14.11
N ALA A 34 -0.70 -5.09 -14.74
CA ALA A 34 0.38 -5.93 -14.21
C ALA A 34 1.67 -5.12 -14.02
N ASN A 35 1.99 -4.24 -14.99
CA ASN A 35 3.15 -3.36 -14.90
C ASN A 35 3.04 -2.37 -13.73
N ALA A 36 1.87 -1.73 -13.56
CA ALA A 36 1.66 -0.77 -12.48
C ALA A 36 1.75 -1.43 -11.10
N ILE A 37 1.17 -2.62 -10.92
CA ILE A 37 1.26 -3.37 -9.66
C ILE A 37 2.68 -3.82 -9.37
N SER A 38 3.37 -4.41 -10.36
CA SER A 38 4.75 -4.87 -10.18
C SER A 38 5.66 -3.69 -9.79
N THR A 39 5.54 -2.57 -10.50
CA THR A 39 6.31 -1.35 -10.20
C THR A 39 5.98 -0.83 -8.80
N ALA A 40 4.70 -0.81 -8.43
CA ALA A 40 4.31 -0.35 -7.10
C ALA A 40 4.82 -1.25 -5.97
N CYS A 41 4.85 -2.57 -6.17
CA CYS A 41 5.45 -3.50 -5.22
C CYS A 41 6.95 -3.21 -5.01
N ASP A 42 7.70 -3.02 -6.09
CA ASP A 42 9.13 -2.71 -6.02
C ASP A 42 9.40 -1.35 -5.35
N ASP A 43 8.66 -0.31 -5.75
CA ASP A 43 8.79 1.04 -5.20
C ASP A 43 8.44 1.08 -3.70
N LEU A 44 7.34 0.44 -3.28
CA LEU A 44 6.94 0.38 -1.87
C LEU A 44 7.95 -0.40 -1.03
N ASN A 45 8.51 -1.48 -1.58
CA ASN A 45 9.59 -2.22 -0.92
C ASN A 45 10.83 -1.31 -0.70
N ASP A 46 11.19 -0.51 -1.69
CA ASP A 46 12.35 0.37 -1.62
C ASP A 46 12.14 1.54 -0.67
N ILE A 47 10.95 2.14 -0.68
CA ILE A 47 10.52 3.16 0.29
C ILE A 47 10.60 2.56 1.71
N GLN A 48 10.00 1.38 1.94
CA GLN A 48 10.01 0.73 3.24
C GLN A 48 11.43 0.48 3.74
N GLN A 49 12.33 -0.05 2.91
CA GLN A 49 13.72 -0.25 3.30
C GLN A 49 14.42 1.08 3.63
N ARG A 50 14.23 2.11 2.79
CA ARG A 50 14.87 3.42 2.92
C ARG A 50 14.48 4.13 4.21
N TYR A 51 13.20 4.08 4.59
CA TYR A 51 12.69 4.78 5.78
C TYR A 51 12.43 3.86 6.99
N SER A 52 12.78 2.57 6.91
CA SER A 52 12.59 1.60 8.00
C SER A 52 13.19 2.09 9.34
N GLY A 53 14.30 2.82 9.28
CA GLY A 53 14.96 3.39 10.45
C GLY A 53 14.14 4.48 11.15
N ASP A 54 13.34 5.26 10.41
CA ASP A 54 12.56 6.38 10.94
C ASP A 54 11.43 5.92 11.87
N CYS A 55 11.04 4.66 11.75
CA CYS A 55 9.95 4.04 12.51
C CYS A 55 10.35 2.77 13.25
N PHE A 56 11.64 2.60 13.56
CA PHE A 56 12.15 1.43 14.30
C PHE A 56 11.45 1.22 15.66
N ARG A 57 10.97 2.29 16.30
CA ARG A 57 10.09 2.23 17.47
C ARG A 57 8.81 2.99 17.16
N ALA A 58 7.66 2.37 17.36
CA ALA A 58 6.36 3.00 17.13
C ALA A 58 6.20 4.34 17.89
N ALA A 59 6.67 4.39 19.15
CA ALA A 59 6.58 5.59 19.99
C ALA A 59 7.40 6.80 19.48
N SER A 60 8.39 6.57 18.63
CA SER A 60 9.22 7.62 18.03
C SER A 60 9.16 7.61 16.50
N CYS A 61 8.17 6.90 15.93
CA CYS A 61 8.01 6.79 14.50
C CYS A 61 7.64 8.15 13.91
N ASN A 62 8.48 8.65 13.02
CA ASN A 62 8.23 9.89 12.31
C ASN A 62 8.40 9.65 10.81
N VAL A 63 7.30 9.33 10.13
CA VAL A 63 7.29 9.20 8.67
C VAL A 63 7.47 10.58 8.05
N SER A 64 8.61 10.80 7.40
CA SER A 64 8.92 12.08 6.75
C SER A 64 7.89 12.44 5.68
N ASP A 65 7.69 13.74 5.43
CA ASP A 65 6.78 14.17 4.38
C ASP A 65 7.24 13.75 2.99
N ILE A 66 8.55 13.57 2.80
CA ILE A 66 9.13 13.00 1.57
C ILE A 66 8.67 11.56 1.40
N ALA A 67 8.76 10.73 2.45
CA ALA A 67 8.28 9.35 2.39
C ALA A 67 6.78 9.28 2.05
N LYS A 68 5.95 10.17 2.63
CA LYS A 68 4.52 10.24 2.31
C LYS A 68 4.26 10.62 0.85
N GLN A 69 5.04 11.56 0.31
CA GLN A 69 4.94 11.95 -1.10
C GLN A 69 5.34 10.80 -2.03
N GLU A 70 6.42 10.09 -1.71
CA GLU A 70 6.86 8.92 -2.48
C GLU A 70 5.81 7.81 -2.47
N ILE A 71 5.24 7.48 -1.29
CA ILE A 71 4.13 6.52 -1.19
C ILE A 71 2.93 6.96 -2.04
N THR A 72 2.57 8.25 -1.98
CA THR A 72 1.46 8.81 -2.76
C THR A 72 1.73 8.68 -4.26
N ALA A 73 2.94 8.99 -4.70
CA ALA A 73 3.33 8.85 -6.10
C ALA A 73 3.25 7.40 -6.58
N THR A 74 3.75 6.45 -5.77
CA THR A 74 3.66 5.02 -6.08
C THR A 74 2.21 4.53 -6.16
N MET A 75 1.36 4.96 -5.23
CA MET A 75 -0.07 4.61 -5.26
C MET A 75 -0.79 5.20 -6.48
N ASN A 76 -0.38 6.38 -6.94
CA ASN A 76 -0.95 6.99 -8.15
C ASN A 76 -0.67 6.17 -9.42
N LEU A 77 0.46 5.45 -9.51
CA LEU A 77 0.72 4.54 -10.63
C LEU A 77 -0.37 3.47 -10.75
N VAL A 78 -0.76 2.91 -9.61
CA VAL A 78 -1.83 1.92 -9.52
C VAL A 78 -3.17 2.58 -9.86
N TRP A 79 -3.47 3.73 -9.24
CA TRP A 79 -4.74 4.43 -9.50
C TRP A 79 -4.94 4.81 -10.95
N ASP A 80 -3.91 5.33 -11.62
CA ASP A 80 -3.98 5.71 -13.03
C ASP A 80 -4.23 4.49 -13.92
N ALA A 81 -3.63 3.34 -13.60
CA ALA A 81 -3.86 2.10 -14.33
C ALA A 81 -5.30 1.57 -14.14
N PHE A 82 -5.86 1.70 -12.93
CA PHE A 82 -7.24 1.30 -12.65
C PHE A 82 -8.27 2.27 -13.25
N SER A 83 -8.02 3.58 -13.16
CA SER A 83 -8.88 4.64 -13.69
C SER A 83 -9.01 4.54 -15.21
N ASP A 84 -7.90 4.29 -15.92
CA ASP A 84 -7.90 4.07 -17.37
C ASP A 84 -8.75 2.87 -17.80
N ALA A 85 -8.87 1.85 -16.95
CA ALA A 85 -9.69 0.68 -17.20
C ALA A 85 -11.18 0.92 -16.88
N GLY A 86 -11.56 2.13 -16.46
CA GLY A 86 -12.94 2.50 -16.14
C GLY A 86 -13.43 1.94 -14.80
N PHE A 87 -12.54 1.41 -13.95
CA PHE A 87 -12.89 1.01 -12.60
C PHE A 87 -13.06 2.26 -11.74
N VAL A 88 -14.30 2.51 -11.30
CA VAL A 88 -14.61 3.61 -10.39
C VAL A 88 -14.21 3.24 -8.97
N LEU A 89 -13.74 4.22 -8.19
CA LEU A 89 -13.57 4.04 -6.75
C LEU A 89 -14.90 3.55 -6.13
N PRO A 90 -14.88 2.50 -5.29
CA PRO A 90 -16.07 2.14 -4.54
C PRO A 90 -16.48 3.34 -3.69
N TYR A 91 -17.70 3.82 -3.88
CA TYR A 91 -18.27 4.83 -3.01
C TYR A 91 -18.63 4.17 -1.68
N GLU A 92 -18.50 4.92 -0.58
CA GLU A 92 -19.06 4.46 0.70
C GLU A 92 -20.59 4.35 0.52
N VAL A 93 -21.10 3.13 0.54
CA VAL A 93 -22.54 2.91 0.71
C VAL A 93 -22.84 3.26 2.17
N ILE A 94 -23.34 4.47 2.42
CA ILE A 94 -24.06 4.72 3.65
C ILE A 94 -25.34 3.88 3.52
N GLU A 95 -25.36 2.70 4.12
CA GLU A 95 -26.61 1.98 4.39
C GLU A 95 -27.40 2.83 5.40
N GLU A 96 -28.07 3.88 4.91
CA GLU A 96 -29.18 4.46 5.63
C GLU A 96 -30.25 3.38 5.69
N GLY A 97 -30.35 2.75 6.85
CA GLY A 97 -31.40 1.80 7.15
C GLY A 97 -32.75 2.43 6.85
N LEU A 98 -33.42 1.92 5.83
CA LEU A 98 -34.88 1.99 5.71
C LEU A 98 -35.49 1.32 6.96
N PRO A 99 -36.51 1.92 7.59
CA PRO A 99 -37.64 2.59 6.95
C PRO A 99 -37.84 4.08 7.27
#